data_AF-D0CCB7-F1
#
_entry.id   AF-D0CCB7-F1
#
_cell.length_a   1.000
_cell.length_b   1.000
_cell.length_c   1.000
_cell.angle_alpha   90.00
_cell.angle_beta   90.00
_cell.angle_gamma   90.00
#
_symmetry.space_group_name_H-M   'P 1'
#
loop_
_entity.id
_entity.type
_entity.pdbx_description
1 polymer ?
#
loop_
_entity_poly.entity_id
_entity_poly.type
_entity_poly.pdbx_seq_one_letter_code
_entity_poly.pdbx_strand_id
1 'polypeptide(L)'
;MDKCREEFEKQRYWIGLFRTGVDFDVTLGEFGRYISNGTKSTDAMDLESFNEKWEAWANCWQHQQAKVEELQALYTQQGINMLKLQKRVDAVIIEIENMYLSGAIGFDTVKKLEQALKGDQYDEHRKKAEEAISKGASLTNHRIEL
;
A
#
# COMPACT_ATOMS: atom_id res chain seq x y z
N MET A 1 -1.66 6.68 16.51
CA MET A 1 -1.02 7.99 16.71
C MET A 1 0.47 7.88 17.02
N ASP A 2 0.93 6.89 17.79
CA ASP A 2 2.33 6.82 18.22
C ASP A 2 3.35 6.78 17.08
N LYS A 3 3.13 6.01 16.00
CA LYS A 3 4.04 6.01 14.85
C LYS A 3 4.16 7.37 14.15
N CYS A 4 3.05 8.10 14.00
CA CYS A 4 3.05 9.44 13.39
C CYS A 4 3.87 10.42 14.25
N ARG A 5 3.69 10.33 15.57
CA ARG A 5 4.47 11.11 16.53
C ARG A 5 5.95 10.73 16.47
N GLU A 6 6.29 9.45 16.61
CA GLU A 6 7.67 8.96 16.53
C GLU A 6 8.41 9.42 15.27
N GLU A 7 7.76 9.41 14.10
CA GLU A 7 8.36 9.91 12.86
C GLU A 7 8.54 11.44 12.84
N PHE A 8 7.59 12.18 13.41
CA PHE A 8 7.73 13.62 13.63
C PHE A 8 8.91 13.93 14.57
N GLU A 9 9.03 13.17 15.66
CA GLU A 9 10.07 13.34 16.69
C GLU A 9 11.48 13.00 16.20
N LYS A 10 11.61 12.21 15.11
CA LYS A 10 12.91 11.93 14.46
C LYS A 10 13.44 13.09 13.62
N GLN A 11 12.62 14.08 13.28
CA GLN A 11 13.06 15.16 12.40
C GLN A 11 14.12 16.03 13.07
N ARG A 12 15.07 16.52 12.26
CA ARG A 12 16.24 17.28 12.73
C ARG A 12 15.87 18.54 13.54
N TYR A 13 14.69 19.10 13.32
CA TYR A 13 14.16 20.24 14.08
C TYR A 13 13.72 19.89 15.51
N TRP A 14 13.51 18.60 15.80
CA TRP A 14 13.05 18.08 17.08
C TRP A 14 14.19 17.87 18.10
N ILE A 15 15.38 17.51 17.62
CA ILE A 15 16.48 16.97 18.45
C ILE A 15 17.12 18.01 19.39
N GLY A 16 16.90 19.32 19.19
CA GLY A 16 17.68 20.37 19.87
C GLY A 16 16.96 21.18 20.95
N LEU A 17 15.72 21.62 20.73
CA LEU A 17 15.13 22.73 21.51
C LEU A 17 14.14 22.29 22.58
N PHE A 18 13.25 21.32 22.29
CA PHE A 18 12.09 21.04 23.15
C PHE A 18 12.17 19.70 23.89
N ARG A 19 12.96 18.73 23.42
CA ARG A 19 12.93 17.33 23.90
C ARG A 19 12.97 17.15 25.43
N THR A 20 13.69 18.01 26.14
CA THR A 20 13.78 17.93 27.61
C THR A 20 12.74 18.79 28.33
N GLY A 21 12.17 19.80 27.65
CA GLY A 21 11.34 20.87 28.22
C GLY A 21 9.83 20.73 27.99
N VAL A 22 9.39 19.68 27.30
CA VAL A 22 7.98 19.45 26.99
C VAL A 22 7.56 18.01 27.27
N ASP A 23 6.31 17.85 27.68
CA ASP A 23 5.61 16.57 27.75
C ASP A 23 4.49 16.56 26.71
N PHE A 24 4.09 15.38 26.25
CA PHE A 24 3.01 15.24 25.28
C PHE A 24 1.70 14.89 25.99
N ASP A 25 0.70 15.76 25.87
CA ASP A 25 -0.63 15.55 26.40
C ASP A 25 -1.59 15.17 25.26
N VAL A 26 -1.98 13.90 25.24
CA VAL A 26 -2.90 13.33 24.24
C VAL A 26 -4.33 13.89 24.37
N THR A 27 -4.68 14.49 25.50
CA THR A 27 -6.04 14.99 25.77
C THR A 27 -6.30 16.37 25.19
N LEU A 28 -5.25 17.06 24.73
CA LEU A 28 -5.33 18.42 24.22
C LEU A 28 -5.36 18.47 22.69
N GLY A 29 -6.39 19.08 22.13
CA GLY A 29 -6.58 19.19 20.69
C GLY A 29 -6.95 17.86 20.03
N GLU A 30 -7.12 17.87 18.71
CA GLU A 30 -7.51 16.69 17.94
C GLU A 30 -6.40 15.61 17.90
N PHE A 31 -5.14 16.06 17.90
CA PHE A 31 -3.97 15.20 17.71
C PHE A 31 -3.12 15.03 18.98
N GLY A 32 -3.53 15.58 20.12
CA GLY A 32 -2.64 15.79 21.26
C GLY A 32 -1.73 17.00 21.05
N ARG A 33 -1.23 17.59 22.14
CA ARG A 33 -0.32 18.75 22.11
C ARG A 33 0.85 18.60 23.06
N TYR A 34 1.95 19.27 22.74
CA TYR A 34 3.08 19.40 23.63
C TYR A 34 2.85 20.55 24.61
N ILE A 35 3.11 20.28 25.89
CA ILE A 35 2.99 21.23 27.00
C ILE A 35 4.34 21.40 27.68
N SER A 36 4.60 22.57 28.26
CA SER A 36 5.83 22.79 29.03
C SER A 36 5.83 21.92 30.30
N ASN A 37 6.95 21.25 30.57
CA ASN A 37 7.13 20.44 31.78
C ASN A 37 7.86 21.19 32.91
N GLY A 38 8.13 22.48 32.73
CA GLY A 38 8.75 23.35 33.73
C GLY A 38 10.26 23.17 33.93
N THR A 39 10.91 22.23 33.24
CA THR A 39 12.36 22.00 33.37
C THR A 39 13.21 23.06 32.68
N LYS A 40 12.63 23.79 31.71
CA LYS A 40 13.24 24.94 31.02
C LYS A 40 12.20 26.05 30.87
N SER A 41 12.67 27.29 30.84
CA SER A 41 11.86 28.43 30.42
C SER A 41 11.64 28.34 28.91
N THR A 42 10.66 27.53 28.51
CA THR A 42 10.19 27.45 27.12
C THR A 42 9.32 28.67 26.85
N ASP A 43 9.66 29.48 25.85
CA ASP A 43 8.81 30.60 25.46
C ASP A 43 7.45 30.07 24.95
N ALA A 44 6.36 30.69 25.42
CA ALA A 44 5.01 30.22 25.10
C ALA A 44 4.69 30.35 23.61
N MET A 45 5.26 31.36 22.93
CA MET A 45 5.08 31.58 21.49
C MET A 45 5.82 30.51 20.68
N ASP A 46 7.01 30.12 21.14
CA ASP A 46 7.80 29.05 20.52
C ASP A 46 7.10 27.68 20.66
N LEU A 47 6.47 27.40 21.81
CA LEU A 47 5.70 26.17 22.03
C LEU A 47 4.43 26.11 21.18
N GLU A 48 3.73 27.24 21.02
CA GLU A 48 2.53 27.31 20.18
C GLU A 48 2.89 27.10 18.69
N SER A 49 3.91 27.80 18.18
CA SER A 49 4.39 27.60 16.80
C SER A 49 4.86 26.16 16.55
N PHE A 50 5.38 25.49 17.58
CA PHE A 50 5.73 24.08 17.50
C PHE A 50 4.49 23.18 17.40
N ASN A 51 3.48 23.43 18.23
CA ASN A 51 2.21 22.69 18.16
C ASN A 51 1.51 22.88 16.81
N GLU A 52 1.53 24.07 16.21
CA GLU A 52 1.00 24.30 14.86
C GLU A 52 1.67 23.40 13.81
N LYS A 53 3.00 23.25 13.88
CA LYS A 53 3.75 22.36 12.96
C LYS A 53 3.43 20.89 13.20
N TRP A 54 3.29 20.50 14.46
CA TRP A 54 2.87 19.15 14.84
C TRP A 54 1.46 18.83 14.31
N GLU A 55 0.49 19.72 14.50
CA GLU A 55 -0.89 19.53 14.04
C GLU A 55 -0.95 19.46 12.52
N ALA A 56 -0.24 20.35 11.81
CA ALA A 56 -0.15 20.30 10.36
C ALA A 56 0.46 18.97 9.87
N TRP A 57 1.50 18.48 10.54
CA TRP A 57 2.11 17.19 10.23
C TRP A 57 1.14 16.03 10.48
N ALA A 58 0.51 15.98 11.65
CA ALA A 58 -0.40 14.92 12.04
C ALA A 58 -1.60 14.83 11.08
N ASN A 59 -2.17 15.98 10.70
CA ASN A 59 -3.24 16.06 9.72
C ASN A 59 -2.80 15.53 8.33
N CYS A 60 -1.64 15.99 7.84
CA CYS A 60 -1.09 15.51 6.57
C CYS A 60 -0.85 13.99 6.59
N TRP A 61 -0.31 13.48 7.70
CA TRP A 61 -0.06 12.05 7.90
C TRP A 61 -1.35 11.24 7.88
N GLN A 62 -2.39 11.68 8.61
CA GLN A 62 -3.69 10.99 8.64
C GLN A 62 -4.33 10.97 7.25
N HIS A 63 -4.28 12.08 6.50
CA HIS A 63 -4.78 12.12 5.13
C HIS A 63 -4.03 11.16 4.22
N GLN A 64 -2.70 11.12 4.31
CA GLN A 64 -1.89 10.20 3.53
C GLN A 64 -2.17 8.73 3.89
N GLN A 65 -2.36 8.44 5.18
CA GLN A 65 -2.70 7.11 5.67
C GLN A 65 -4.07 6.66 5.12
N ALA A 66 -5.08 7.52 5.15
CA ALA A 66 -6.39 7.24 4.57
C ALA A 66 -6.30 6.93 3.06
N LYS A 67 -5.48 7.69 2.32
CA LYS A 67 -5.25 7.44 0.89
C LYS A 67 -4.55 6.10 0.64
N VAL A 68 -3.58 5.72 1.47
CA VAL A 68 -2.90 4.43 1.37
C VAL A 68 -3.89 3.29 1.62
N GLU A 69 -4.76 3.43 2.63
CA GLU A 69 -5.79 2.44 2.95
C GLU A 69 -6.82 2.28 1.83
N GLU A 70 -7.26 3.39 1.23
CA GLU A 70 -8.14 3.38 0.06
C GLU A 70 -7.50 2.67 -1.14
N LEU A 71 -6.24 3.00 -1.45
CA LEU A 71 -5.51 2.34 -2.53
C LEU A 71 -5.34 0.84 -2.26
N GLN A 72 -5.00 0.46 -1.03
CA GLN A 72 -4.86 -0.94 -0.64
C GLN A 72 -6.20 -1.71 -0.80
N ALA A 73 -7.32 -1.08 -0.45
CA ALA A 73 -8.65 -1.65 -0.65
C ALA A 73 -8.96 -1.85 -2.14
N LEU A 74 -8.67 -0.85 -2.99
CA LEU A 74 -8.87 -0.94 -4.45
C LEU A 74 -8.02 -2.04 -5.07
N TYR A 75 -6.73 -2.14 -4.73
CA TYR A 75 -5.85 -3.20 -5.22
C TYR A 75 -6.31 -4.59 -4.78
N THR A 76 -6.78 -4.72 -3.53
CA THR A 76 -7.33 -5.98 -3.02
C THR A 76 -8.58 -6.38 -3.81
N GLN A 77 -9.50 -5.43 -4.03
CA GLN A 77 -10.71 -5.67 -4.80
C GLN A 77 -10.41 -6.02 -6.26
N GLN A 78 -9.41 -5.36 -6.86
CA GLN A 78 -8.93 -5.70 -8.20
C GLN A 78 -8.40 -7.14 -8.26
N GLY A 79 -7.59 -7.56 -7.28
CA GLY A 79 -7.10 -8.93 -7.16
C GLY A 79 -8.23 -9.96 -7.06
N ILE A 80 -9.26 -9.68 -6.25
CA ILE A 80 -10.45 -10.55 -6.14
C ILE A 80 -11.19 -10.65 -7.48
N ASN A 81 -11.35 -9.53 -8.18
CA ASN A 81 -12.04 -9.51 -9.48
C ASN A 81 -11.25 -10.30 -10.53
N MET A 82 -9.92 -10.18 -10.54
CA MET A 82 -9.04 -10.97 -11.41
C MET A 82 -9.17 -12.47 -11.11
N LEU A 83 -9.20 -12.88 -9.85
CA LEU A 83 -9.39 -14.28 -9.48
C LEU A 83 -10.76 -14.82 -9.93
N LYS A 84 -11.82 -14.02 -9.79
CA LYS A 84 -13.16 -14.39 -10.30
C LYS A 84 -13.17 -14.53 -11.81
N LEU A 85 -12.48 -13.63 -12.52
CA LEU A 85 -12.34 -13.70 -13.97
C LEU A 85 -11.57 -14.95 -14.39
N GLN A 86 -10.47 -15.28 -13.71
CA GLN A 86 -9.70 -16.49 -13.96
C GLN A 86 -10.57 -17.75 -13.83
N LYS A 87 -11.36 -17.88 -12.75
CA LYS A 87 -12.29 -19.01 -12.59
C LYS A 87 -13.32 -19.13 -13.71
N ARG A 88 -13.82 -18.00 -14.21
CA ARG A 88 -14.76 -17.97 -15.34
C ARG A 88 -14.08 -18.39 -16.64
N VAL A 89 -12.85 -17.94 -16.86
CA VAL A 89 -12.00 -18.34 -17.99
C VAL A 89 -11.74 -19.85 -17.95
N ASP A 90 -11.33 -20.38 -16.80
CA ASP A 90 -11.08 -21.81 -16.62
C ASP A 90 -12.34 -22.66 -16.90
N ALA A 91 -13.51 -22.22 -16.41
CA ALA A 91 -14.78 -22.90 -16.68
C ALA A 91 -15.15 -22.89 -18.18
N VAL A 92 -14.89 -21.78 -18.89
CA VAL A 92 -15.13 -21.70 -20.34
C VAL A 92 -14.16 -22.60 -21.11
N ILE A 93 -12.90 -22.68 -20.69
CA ILE A 93 -11.91 -23.59 -21.31
C ILE A 93 -12.38 -25.05 -21.20
N ILE A 94 -12.83 -25.48 -20.01
CA ILE A 94 -13.37 -26.83 -19.80
C ILE A 94 -14.56 -27.10 -20.73
N GLU A 95 -15.47 -26.13 -20.89
CA GLU A 95 -16.63 -26.31 -21.77
C GLU A 95 -16.23 -26.39 -23.25
N ILE A 96 -15.22 -25.62 -23.68
CA ILE A 96 -14.66 -25.71 -25.03
C ILE A 96 -14.04 -27.08 -25.28
N GLU A 97 -13.29 -27.61 -24.30
CA GLU A 97 -12.72 -28.96 -24.37
C GLU A 97 -13.81 -30.03 -24.50
N ASN A 98 -14.90 -29.92 -23.73
CA ASN A 98 -16.06 -30.82 -23.84
C ASN A 98 -16.74 -30.75 -25.22
N MET A 99 -16.93 -29.54 -25.76
CA MET A 99 -17.49 -29.35 -27.10
C MET A 99 -16.58 -29.94 -28.19
N TYR A 100 -15.26 -29.84 -28.03
CA TYR A 100 -14.31 -30.47 -28.95
C TYR A 100 -14.38 -32.00 -28.88
N LEU A 101 -14.35 -32.57 -27.67
CA LEU A 101 -14.40 -34.02 -27.45
C LEU A 101 -15.72 -34.66 -27.92
N SER A 102 -16.83 -33.92 -27.82
CA SER A 102 -18.13 -34.37 -28.36
C SER A 102 -18.25 -34.23 -29.88
N GLY A 103 -17.27 -33.61 -30.54
CA GLY A 103 -17.30 -33.34 -31.98
C GLY A 103 -18.22 -32.18 -32.38
N ALA A 104 -18.78 -31.43 -31.42
CA ALA A 104 -19.65 -30.29 -31.67
C ALA A 104 -18.88 -29.12 -32.33
N ILE A 105 -17.58 -29.01 -32.09
CA ILE A 105 -16.69 -28.04 -32.73
C ILE A 105 -15.40 -28.69 -33.26
N GLY A 106 -14.86 -28.15 -34.35
CA GLY A 106 -13.57 -28.57 -34.91
C GLY A 106 -12.37 -27.94 -34.20
N PHE A 107 -11.20 -28.55 -34.38
CA PHE A 107 -9.92 -28.11 -33.79
C PHE A 107 -9.56 -26.65 -34.11
N ASP A 108 -9.81 -26.19 -35.34
CA ASP A 108 -9.54 -24.80 -35.74
C ASP A 108 -10.38 -23.78 -34.95
N THR A 109 -11.59 -24.16 -34.53
CA THR A 109 -12.45 -23.32 -33.69
C THR A 109 -11.90 -23.23 -32.26
N VAL A 110 -11.43 -24.34 -31.70
CA VAL A 110 -10.78 -24.38 -30.37
C VAL A 110 -9.57 -23.44 -30.34
N LYS A 111 -8.70 -23.54 -31.35
CA LYS A 111 -7.48 -22.72 -31.44
C LYS A 111 -7.78 -21.22 -31.49
N LYS A 112 -8.83 -20.80 -32.20
CA LYS A 112 -9.27 -19.40 -32.27
C LYS A 112 -9.83 -18.91 -30.93
N LEU A 113 -10.60 -19.75 -30.24
CA LEU A 113 -11.19 -19.41 -28.93
C LEU A 113 -10.12 -19.33 -27.83
N GLU A 114 -9.17 -20.26 -27.81
CA GLU A 114 -8.04 -20.25 -26.88
C GLU A 114 -7.18 -18.99 -27.06
N GLN A 115 -6.88 -18.60 -28.31
CA GLN A 115 -6.14 -17.38 -28.61
C GLN A 115 -6.92 -16.13 -28.18
N ALA A 116 -8.23 -16.07 -28.43
CA ALA A 116 -9.08 -14.96 -28.01
C ALA A 116 -9.17 -14.83 -26.48
N LEU A 117 -9.15 -15.96 -25.75
CA LEU A 117 -9.19 -15.97 -24.27
C LEU A 117 -7.84 -15.57 -23.64
N LYS A 118 -6.73 -16.03 -24.20
CA LYS A 118 -5.38 -15.65 -23.74
C LYS A 118 -5.14 -14.16 -24.03
N GLY A 119 -5.53 -13.70 -25.22
CA GLY A 119 -5.26 -12.36 -25.71
C GLY A 119 -3.83 -12.23 -26.27
N ASP A 120 -3.63 -11.30 -27.20
CA ASP A 120 -2.42 -11.22 -28.04
C ASP A 120 -1.12 -10.97 -27.26
N GLN A 121 -1.21 -10.48 -26.03
CA GLN A 121 -0.07 -10.12 -25.19
C GLN A 121 0.13 -11.05 -23.98
N TYR A 122 -0.64 -12.13 -23.86
CA TYR A 122 -0.58 -13.02 -22.69
C TYR A 122 0.83 -13.50 -22.38
N ASP A 123 1.51 -14.07 -23.38
CA ASP A 123 2.84 -14.65 -23.20
C ASP A 123 3.88 -13.58 -22.85
N GLU A 124 3.75 -12.37 -23.42
CA GLU A 124 4.63 -11.24 -23.12
C GLU A 124 4.43 -10.75 -21.68
N HIS A 125 3.18 -10.56 -21.24
CA HIS A 125 2.85 -10.13 -19.88
C HIS A 125 3.20 -11.21 -18.85
N ARG A 126 2.92 -12.48 -19.15
CA ARG A 126 3.31 -13.63 -18.31
C ARG A 126 4.82 -13.66 -18.12
N LYS A 127 5.59 -13.56 -19.20
CA LYS A 127 7.06 -13.54 -19.13
C LYS A 127 7.58 -12.35 -18.32
N LYS A 128 7.03 -11.14 -18.54
CA LYS A 128 7.38 -9.96 -17.74
C LYS A 128 7.04 -10.12 -16.26
N ALA A 129 5.91 -10.73 -15.93
CA ALA A 129 5.52 -11.01 -14.55
C ALA A 129 6.44 -12.05 -13.89
N GLU A 130 6.76 -13.14 -14.58
CA GLU A 130 7.72 -14.17 -14.12
C GLU A 130 9.12 -13.55 -13.89
N GLU A 131 9.59 -12.69 -14.80
CA GLU A 131 10.85 -11.95 -14.64
C GLU A 131 10.81 -10.97 -13.47
N ALA A 132 9.70 -10.25 -13.27
CA ALA A 132 9.52 -9.32 -12.15
C ALA A 132 9.48 -10.05 -10.80
N ILE A 133 8.84 -11.21 -10.72
CA ILE A 133 8.82 -12.06 -9.51
C ILE A 133 10.22 -12.60 -9.23
N SER A 134 10.94 -13.09 -10.24
CA SER A 134 12.32 -13.57 -10.10
C SER A 134 13.26 -12.48 -9.60
N LYS A 135 13.17 -11.27 -10.16
CA LYS A 135 13.95 -10.10 -9.73
C LYS A 135 13.53 -9.59 -8.34
N GLY A 136 12.23 -9.58 -8.04
CA GLY A 136 11.69 -9.19 -6.74
C GLY A 136 12.07 -10.15 -5.61
N ALA A 137 12.04 -11.46 -5.87
CA ALA A 137 12.47 -12.51 -4.94
C ALA A 137 13.97 -12.39 -4.61
N SER A 138 14.80 -12.02 -5.61
CA SER A 138 16.22 -11.72 -5.42
C SER A 138 16.46 -10.53 -4.48
N LEU A 139 15.64 -9.47 -4.58
CA LEU A 139 15.71 -8.29 -3.71
C LEU A 139 15.25 -8.56 -2.27
N THR A 140 14.25 -9.42 -2.06
CA THR A 140 13.84 -9.82 -0.69
C THR A 140 14.85 -10.72 0.00
N ASN A 141 15.56 -11.60 -0.73
CA ASN A 141 16.63 -12.41 -0.14
C ASN A 141 17.80 -11.54 0.36
N HIS A 142 18.13 -10.45 -0.34
CA HIS A 142 19.15 -9.49 0.12
C HIS A 142 18.71 -8.61 1.31
N ARG A 143 17.41 -8.54 1.62
CA ARG A 143 16.88 -7.73 2.73
C ARG A 143 16.68 -8.52 4.04
N ILE A 144 16.78 -9.85 3.98
CA ILE A 144 16.62 -10.75 5.15
C ILE A 144 17.96 -11.02 5.87
N GLU A 145 19.08 -10.53 5.36
CA GLU A 145 20.35 -10.52 6.10
C GLU A 145 20.44 -9.27 7.00
N LEU A 146 19.74 -9.32 8.14
CA LEU A 146 20.03 -8.55 9.36
C LEU A 146 20.31 -9.53 10.51
#